data_AF-A0A9X2FCP2-F1
#
_entry.id   AF-A0A9X2FCP2-F1
#
_cell.length_a   1.000
_cell.length_b   1.000
_cell.length_c   1.000
_cell.angle_alpha   90.00
_cell.angle_beta   90.00
_cell.angle_gamma   90.00
#
_symmetry.space_group_name_H-M   'P 1'
#
loop_
_entity.id
_entity.type
_entity.pdbx_description
1 polymer ?
#
loop_
_entity_poly.entity_id
_entity_poly.type
_entity_poly.pdbx_seq_one_letter_code
_entity_poly.pdbx_strand_id
1 'polypeptide(L)'
;MKWVQTSLVILAATSVVAMESGATTIYAVNDVGFVKRYTGIDAGTNPITGGNFASGAGVQVATIPGYGEYQGMTYVPGGSVLGVNPSGDVVQWSNVKQWLANATPTTLAADVFADKTNGNGAAGGGGAGTIHGLSYDGNTGGFYVTLEAADDSDGDIREYASLADLLTDTGVSSAASYGGNLLNFYYPDEDAPGTAGAPNDIPGANYFQIGGNGTIEGHQTLADYIASPGNRTFDLQPFGAGLRVAFAVPEPSSVVLSILAVGGLLFVRKRASV
;
A
#
# COMPACT_ATOMS: atom_id res chain seq x y z
N MET A 1 -59.18 1.78 42.43
CA MET A 1 -58.74 2.06 41.04
C MET A 1 -57.24 1.81 40.95
N LYS A 2 -56.85 0.71 40.32
CA LYS A 2 -55.44 0.34 40.09
C LYS A 2 -55.00 0.96 38.75
N TRP A 3 -53.95 1.75 38.77
CA TRP A 3 -53.27 2.24 37.56
C TRP A 3 -52.32 1.15 37.08
N VAL A 4 -52.48 0.72 35.83
CA VAL A 4 -51.59 -0.22 35.15
C VAL A 4 -50.46 0.59 34.51
N GLN A 5 -49.22 0.39 34.96
CA GLN A 5 -48.03 0.86 34.26
C GLN A 5 -47.75 -0.10 33.10
N THR A 6 -47.88 0.40 31.88
CA THR A 6 -47.48 -0.30 30.66
C THR A 6 -45.99 -0.05 30.43
N SER A 7 -45.13 -1.02 30.78
CA SER A 7 -43.73 -0.99 30.40
C SER A 7 -43.60 -1.33 28.91
N LEU A 8 -43.30 -0.33 28.08
CA LEU A 8 -42.91 -0.52 26.69
C LEU A 8 -41.43 -0.92 26.66
N VAL A 9 -41.15 -2.22 26.60
CA VAL A 9 -39.81 -2.73 26.30
C VAL A 9 -39.61 -2.60 24.79
N ILE A 10 -38.86 -1.60 24.35
CA ILE A 10 -38.39 -1.50 22.97
C ILE A 10 -37.14 -2.38 22.86
N LEU A 11 -37.32 -3.59 22.33
CA LEU A 11 -36.22 -4.47 21.93
C LEU A 11 -35.62 -3.88 20.63
N ALA A 12 -34.60 -3.03 20.75
CA ALA A 12 -33.80 -2.62 19.61
C ALA A 12 -32.93 -3.80 19.19
N ALA A 13 -33.40 -4.60 18.24
CA ALA A 13 -32.58 -5.59 17.56
C ALA A 13 -31.54 -4.85 16.69
N THR A 14 -30.37 -4.56 17.26
CA THR A 14 -29.18 -4.25 16.47
C THR A 14 -28.76 -5.53 15.79
N SER A 15 -29.27 -5.77 14.58
CA SER A 15 -28.68 -6.70 13.64
C SER A 15 -27.32 -6.12 13.24
N VAL A 16 -26.29 -6.44 14.02
CA VAL A 16 -24.91 -6.31 13.58
C VAL A 16 -24.76 -7.31 12.46
N VAL A 17 -24.97 -6.86 11.22
CA VAL A 17 -24.51 -7.63 10.07
C VAL A 17 -23.00 -7.64 10.22
N ALA A 18 -22.46 -8.78 10.64
CA ALA A 18 -21.04 -9.05 10.46
C ALA A 18 -20.81 -9.01 8.95
N MET A 19 -20.48 -7.84 8.40
CA MET A 19 -19.84 -7.79 7.11
C MET A 19 -18.53 -8.54 7.31
N GLU A 20 -18.41 -9.71 6.67
CA GLU A 20 -17.12 -10.36 6.51
C GLU A 20 -16.16 -9.28 5.97
N SER A 21 -15.07 -9.03 6.70
CA SER A 21 -14.00 -8.20 6.17
C SER A 21 -13.51 -8.89 4.89
N GLY A 22 -13.75 -8.27 3.73
CA GLY A 22 -13.15 -8.74 2.50
C GLY A 22 -11.62 -8.71 2.63
N ALA A 23 -10.95 -9.65 1.97
CA ALA A 23 -9.49 -9.61 1.86
C ALA A 23 -9.05 -8.31 1.18
N THR A 24 -7.97 -7.71 1.66
CA THR A 24 -7.40 -6.48 1.14
C THR A 24 -7.13 -6.60 -0.36
N THR A 25 -7.57 -5.58 -1.10
CA THR A 25 -7.35 -5.55 -2.54
C THR A 25 -5.93 -5.08 -2.83
N ILE A 26 -5.16 -5.82 -3.63
CA ILE A 26 -3.82 -5.41 -4.07
C ILE A 26 -3.89 -5.03 -5.55
N TYR A 27 -3.35 -3.86 -5.88
CA TYR A 27 -3.14 -3.46 -7.27
C TYR A 27 -1.65 -3.55 -7.58
N ALA A 28 -1.31 -4.06 -8.76
CA ALA A 28 0.05 -4.08 -9.26
C ALA A 28 0.11 -3.69 -10.73
N VAL A 29 1.22 -3.08 -11.12
CA VAL A 29 1.47 -2.56 -12.46
C VAL A 29 2.82 -3.04 -12.98
N ASN A 30 2.87 -3.45 -14.25
CA ASN A 30 4.12 -3.77 -14.94
C ASN A 30 4.64 -2.61 -15.82
N ASP A 31 5.82 -2.81 -16.39
CA ASP A 31 6.57 -1.91 -17.26
C ASP A 31 5.86 -1.49 -18.56
N VAL A 32 4.81 -2.22 -18.97
CA VAL A 32 3.93 -1.84 -20.10
C VAL A 32 2.59 -1.24 -19.66
N GLY A 33 2.39 -1.05 -18.35
CA GLY A 33 1.21 -0.39 -17.80
C GLY A 33 -0.03 -1.28 -17.60
N PHE A 34 0.12 -2.61 -17.59
CA PHE A 34 -0.98 -3.51 -17.21
C PHE A 34 -1.27 -3.41 -15.73
N VAL A 35 -2.50 -3.04 -15.40
CA VAL A 35 -2.96 -2.97 -14.03
C VAL A 35 -3.72 -4.24 -13.69
N LYS A 36 -3.19 -5.03 -12.76
CA LYS A 36 -3.86 -6.20 -12.20
C LYS A 36 -4.35 -5.94 -10.79
N ARG A 37 -5.49 -6.55 -10.47
CA ARG A 37 -6.11 -6.57 -9.16
C ARG A 37 -6.09 -7.98 -8.59
N TYR A 38 -5.61 -8.12 -7.36
CA TYR A 38 -5.62 -9.33 -6.55
C TYR A 38 -6.49 -9.10 -5.31
N THR A 39 -6.96 -10.18 -4.70
CA THR A 39 -7.77 -10.13 -3.47
C THR A 39 -6.99 -10.83 -2.36
N GLY A 40 -5.94 -10.19 -1.86
CA GLY A 40 -5.03 -10.75 -0.86
C GLY A 40 -3.85 -11.55 -1.41
N ILE A 41 -2.98 -12.00 -0.50
CA ILE A 41 -1.78 -12.77 -0.82
C ILE A 41 -2.12 -14.26 -1.02
N ASP A 42 -2.74 -14.92 -0.04
CA ASP A 42 -3.09 -16.36 -0.10
C ASP A 42 -4.60 -16.62 0.12
N ALA A 43 -5.36 -15.57 0.43
CA ALA A 43 -6.81 -15.63 0.58
C ALA A 43 -7.54 -15.02 -0.63
N GLY A 44 -8.88 -15.04 -0.59
CA GLY A 44 -9.73 -14.38 -1.57
C GLY A 44 -9.95 -15.14 -2.88
N THR A 45 -10.67 -14.53 -3.81
CA THR A 45 -11.06 -15.16 -5.09
C THR A 45 -9.93 -15.19 -6.12
N ASN A 46 -9.02 -14.21 -6.06
CA ASN A 46 -7.87 -14.06 -6.94
C ASN A 46 -6.62 -13.69 -6.11
N PRO A 47 -6.09 -14.60 -5.28
CA PRO A 47 -4.85 -14.37 -4.52
C PRO A 47 -3.65 -14.10 -5.43
N ILE A 48 -2.58 -13.59 -4.85
CA ILE A 48 -1.26 -13.59 -5.48
C ILE A 48 -0.74 -15.04 -5.53
N THR A 49 -0.67 -15.62 -6.72
CA THR A 49 -0.08 -16.96 -6.92
C THR A 49 1.18 -16.87 -7.78
N GLY A 50 2.05 -17.86 -7.65
CA GLY A 50 3.23 -17.99 -8.50
C GLY A 50 2.83 -18.12 -9.98
N GLY A 51 3.71 -17.66 -10.86
CA GLY A 51 3.51 -17.63 -12.31
C GLY A 51 4.19 -16.43 -12.97
N ASN A 52 3.74 -16.10 -14.17
CA ASN A 52 4.12 -14.87 -14.87
C ASN A 52 3.06 -13.81 -14.62
N PHE A 53 3.43 -12.59 -14.21
CA PHE A 53 2.49 -11.50 -13.96
C PHE A 53 1.45 -11.30 -15.08
N ALA A 54 1.84 -11.39 -16.35
CA ALA A 54 0.92 -11.18 -17.48
C ALA A 54 -0.17 -12.28 -17.58
N SER A 55 0.21 -13.55 -17.39
CA SER A 55 -0.68 -14.70 -17.60
C SER A 55 -1.10 -15.42 -16.31
N GLY A 56 -0.58 -15.00 -15.16
CA GLY A 56 -0.81 -15.55 -13.83
C GLY A 56 -2.12 -15.05 -13.22
N ALA A 57 -2.31 -15.30 -11.93
CA ALA A 57 -3.49 -14.90 -11.19
C ALA A 57 -3.73 -13.37 -11.20
N GLY A 58 -4.83 -12.95 -10.58
CA GLY A 58 -5.30 -11.57 -10.60
C GLY A 58 -6.09 -11.23 -11.86
N VAL A 59 -6.96 -10.24 -11.72
CA VAL A 59 -7.83 -9.75 -12.79
C VAL A 59 -7.19 -8.52 -13.40
N GLN A 60 -6.90 -8.52 -14.70
CA GLN A 60 -6.53 -7.28 -15.39
C GLN A 60 -7.72 -6.33 -15.38
N VAL A 61 -7.54 -5.15 -14.78
CA VAL A 61 -8.60 -4.15 -14.59
C VAL A 61 -8.40 -2.91 -15.45
N ALA A 62 -7.17 -2.65 -15.92
CA ALA A 62 -6.87 -1.56 -16.84
C ALA A 62 -5.55 -1.80 -17.60
N THR A 63 -5.33 -1.01 -18.65
CA THR A 63 -4.04 -0.86 -19.34
C THR A 63 -3.77 0.63 -19.50
N ILE A 64 -2.77 1.13 -18.80
CA ILE A 64 -2.40 2.55 -18.74
C ILE A 64 -0.90 2.64 -18.99
N PRO A 65 -0.45 2.79 -20.27
CA PRO A 65 0.96 2.66 -20.63
C PRO A 65 1.91 3.52 -19.80
N GLY A 66 1.51 4.77 -19.50
CA GLY A 66 2.34 5.69 -18.70
C GLY A 66 2.57 5.26 -17.25
N TYR A 67 1.83 4.29 -16.72
CA TYR A 67 2.08 3.79 -15.36
C TYR A 67 3.30 2.86 -15.29
N GLY A 68 3.77 2.32 -16.41
CA GLY A 68 5.00 1.52 -16.46
C GLY A 68 6.28 2.32 -16.26
N GLU A 69 6.19 3.65 -16.27
CA GLU A 69 7.32 4.57 -16.09
C GLU A 69 7.36 5.19 -14.69
N TYR A 70 6.33 4.98 -13.86
CA TYR A 70 6.33 5.49 -12.48
C TYR A 70 7.40 4.78 -11.65
N GLN A 71 8.07 5.56 -10.80
CA GLN A 71 9.12 5.09 -9.90
C GLN A 71 8.53 4.35 -8.67
N GLY A 72 7.28 4.66 -8.31
CA GLY A 72 6.56 3.99 -7.24
C GLY A 72 5.17 4.58 -7.05
N MET A 73 4.26 3.82 -6.41
CA MET A 73 2.96 4.34 -5.97
C MET A 73 2.52 3.64 -4.69
N THR A 74 1.72 4.35 -3.89
CA THR A 74 1.15 3.82 -2.68
C THR A 74 -0.27 4.30 -2.44
N TYR A 75 -1.04 3.52 -1.68
CA TYR A 75 -2.33 3.94 -1.17
C TYR A 75 -2.16 4.57 0.21
N VAL A 76 -2.80 5.72 0.42
CA VAL A 76 -2.75 6.44 1.70
C VAL A 76 -4.12 6.34 2.39
N PRO A 77 -4.16 6.08 3.71
CA PRO A 77 -5.40 6.16 4.47
C PRO A 77 -6.12 7.48 4.24
N GLY A 78 -7.42 7.41 3.97
CA GLY A 78 -8.21 8.54 3.48
C GLY A 78 -8.60 8.41 2.01
N GLY A 79 -8.14 7.37 1.31
CA GLY A 79 -8.69 6.97 0.02
C GLY A 79 -7.81 7.25 -1.18
N SER A 80 -6.73 8.01 -1.02
CA SER A 80 -5.93 8.54 -2.12
C SER A 80 -4.83 7.57 -2.58
N VAL A 81 -4.41 7.71 -3.83
CA VAL A 81 -3.22 7.05 -4.38
C VAL A 81 -2.17 8.12 -4.62
N LEU A 82 -0.98 7.95 -4.04
CA LEU A 82 0.20 8.75 -4.34
C LEU A 82 1.08 8.01 -5.35
N GLY A 83 1.74 8.74 -6.22
CA GLY A 83 2.74 8.20 -7.13
C GLY A 83 3.92 9.14 -7.29
N VAL A 84 5.06 8.57 -7.68
CA VAL A 84 6.23 9.30 -8.16
C VAL A 84 6.33 9.09 -9.66
N ASN A 85 6.09 10.15 -10.42
CA ASN A 85 6.11 10.10 -11.88
C ASN A 85 7.55 10.01 -12.43
N PRO A 86 7.75 9.83 -13.74
CA PRO A 86 9.09 9.69 -14.32
C PRO A 86 9.98 10.93 -14.13
N SER A 87 9.41 12.12 -13.99
CA SER A 87 10.15 13.35 -13.69
C SER A 87 10.53 13.48 -12.22
N GLY A 88 10.03 12.60 -11.34
CA GLY A 88 10.31 12.64 -9.90
C GLY A 88 9.34 13.52 -9.10
N ASP A 89 8.21 13.93 -9.68
CA ASP A 89 7.17 14.65 -8.95
C ASP A 89 6.35 13.69 -8.10
N VAL A 90 6.00 14.13 -6.89
CA VAL A 90 4.98 13.45 -6.07
C VAL A 90 3.61 13.94 -6.51
N VAL A 91 2.80 13.02 -7.02
CA VAL A 91 1.46 13.29 -7.56
C VAL A 91 0.39 12.48 -6.82
N GLN A 92 -0.85 12.95 -6.86
CA GLN A 92 -1.97 12.35 -6.15
C GLN A 92 -3.22 12.18 -7.03
N TRP A 93 -3.83 10.99 -6.95
CA TRP A 93 -5.23 10.79 -7.32
C TRP A 93 -6.09 10.76 -6.06
N SER A 94 -7.25 11.43 -6.10
CA SER A 94 -8.13 11.49 -4.92
C SER A 94 -8.69 10.13 -4.49
N ASN A 95 -8.72 9.16 -5.41
CA ASN A 95 -9.09 7.78 -5.12
C ASN A 95 -8.65 6.78 -6.19
N VAL A 96 -8.72 5.49 -5.83
CA VAL A 96 -8.43 4.36 -6.72
C VAL A 96 -9.26 4.40 -8.01
N LYS A 97 -10.52 4.87 -7.97
CA LYS A 97 -11.35 4.99 -9.18
C LYS A 97 -10.80 6.03 -10.16
N GLN A 98 -10.32 7.17 -9.67
CA GLN A 98 -9.66 8.18 -10.51
C GLN A 98 -8.33 7.69 -11.07
N TRP A 99 -7.56 6.98 -10.25
CA TRP A 99 -6.33 6.31 -10.68
C TRP A 99 -6.60 5.29 -11.80
N LEU A 100 -7.54 4.36 -11.60
CA LEU A 100 -7.94 3.38 -12.64
C LEU A 100 -8.50 4.03 -13.91
N ALA A 101 -9.10 5.21 -13.81
CA ALA A 101 -9.60 5.97 -14.95
C ALA A 101 -8.51 6.79 -15.67
N ASN A 102 -7.25 6.71 -15.21
CA ASN A 102 -6.14 7.54 -15.67
C ASN A 102 -6.49 9.04 -15.68
N ALA A 103 -7.18 9.51 -14.63
CA ALA A 103 -7.44 10.93 -14.46
C ALA A 103 -6.11 11.69 -14.26
N THR A 104 -6.06 12.96 -14.65
CA THR A 104 -4.90 13.80 -14.37
C THR A 104 -4.70 13.92 -12.86
N PRO A 105 -3.56 13.49 -12.30
CA PRO A 105 -3.30 13.64 -10.88
C PRO A 105 -2.97 15.09 -10.52
N THR A 106 -3.11 15.44 -9.25
CA THR A 106 -2.63 16.71 -8.71
C THR A 106 -1.17 16.57 -8.33
N THR A 107 -0.29 17.43 -8.83
CA THR A 107 1.10 17.50 -8.34
C THR A 107 1.12 18.14 -6.95
N LEU A 108 1.65 17.40 -5.97
CA LEU A 108 1.80 17.87 -4.59
C LEU A 108 3.14 18.56 -4.37
N ALA A 109 4.20 17.99 -4.94
CA ALA A 109 5.54 18.57 -4.95
C ALA A 109 6.24 18.14 -6.25
N ALA A 110 6.95 19.07 -6.87
CA ALA A 110 7.71 18.83 -8.08
C ALA A 110 9.18 18.52 -7.75
N ASP A 111 9.82 17.73 -8.62
CA ASP A 111 11.25 17.40 -8.55
C ASP A 111 11.68 16.90 -7.16
N VAL A 112 10.86 16.09 -6.49
CA VAL A 112 11.24 15.50 -5.20
C VAL A 112 12.24 14.38 -5.43
N PHE A 113 11.96 13.50 -6.39
CA PHE A 113 12.78 12.33 -6.77
C PHE A 113 13.29 12.44 -8.22
N ALA A 114 13.58 13.66 -8.66
CA ALA A 114 14.17 13.89 -9.97
C ALA A 114 15.62 13.40 -10.00
N ASP A 115 16.03 12.84 -11.15
CA ASP A 115 17.39 12.37 -11.39
C ASP A 115 18.42 13.52 -11.27
N LYS A 116 19.34 13.39 -10.31
CA LYS A 116 20.52 14.25 -10.13
C LYS A 116 21.83 13.47 -10.34
N THR A 117 21.92 12.58 -11.32
CA THR A 117 23.19 11.92 -11.71
C THR A 117 23.93 11.19 -10.57
N ASN A 118 23.19 10.50 -9.68
CA ASN A 118 23.62 9.63 -8.56
C ASN A 118 23.53 10.26 -7.15
N GLY A 119 22.47 9.86 -6.43
CA GLY A 119 22.44 9.58 -4.99
C GLY A 119 22.80 10.68 -3.99
N ASN A 120 21.81 11.09 -3.20
CA ASN A 120 21.98 11.69 -1.86
C ASN A 120 22.26 13.22 -1.77
N GLY A 121 21.55 14.03 -2.55
CA GLY A 121 21.57 15.51 -2.41
C GLY A 121 20.45 16.05 -1.51
N ALA A 122 20.75 17.00 -0.62
CA ALA A 122 19.76 17.67 0.22
C ALA A 122 18.70 18.45 -0.59
N ALA A 123 17.46 18.45 -0.12
CA ALA A 123 16.34 19.18 -0.71
C ALA A 123 16.52 20.71 -0.58
N GLY A 124 17.01 21.30 -1.67
CA GLY A 124 16.91 22.73 -1.97
C GLY A 124 16.57 22.89 -3.44
N GLY A 125 15.31 22.64 -3.81
CA GLY A 125 14.74 22.95 -5.13
C GLY A 125 15.34 22.21 -6.34
N GLY A 126 15.44 20.87 -6.32
CA GLY A 126 15.76 20.16 -7.57
C GLY A 126 15.97 18.64 -7.62
N GLY A 127 15.56 17.80 -6.64
CA GLY A 127 15.64 16.31 -6.71
C GLY A 127 16.49 15.58 -5.65
N ALA A 128 16.06 14.39 -5.20
CA ALA A 128 16.71 13.52 -4.22
C ALA A 128 17.54 12.37 -4.83
N GLY A 129 17.45 12.17 -6.15
CA GLY A 129 17.73 10.90 -6.81
C GLY A 129 16.42 10.13 -7.09
N THR A 130 16.48 9.16 -8.00
CA THR A 130 15.32 8.31 -8.32
C THR A 130 15.13 7.23 -7.25
N ILE A 131 13.99 6.55 -7.30
CA ILE A 131 13.62 5.48 -6.36
C ILE A 131 13.14 4.25 -7.13
N HIS A 132 13.27 3.08 -6.52
CA HIS A 132 12.69 1.83 -7.02
C HIS A 132 11.30 1.53 -6.47
N GLY A 133 10.80 2.34 -5.53
CA GLY A 133 9.48 2.12 -4.95
C GLY A 133 9.10 3.12 -3.88
N LEU A 134 7.79 3.26 -3.67
CA LEU A 134 7.19 4.11 -2.65
C LEU A 134 6.11 3.33 -1.93
N SER A 135 6.14 3.35 -0.58
CA SER A 135 5.06 2.78 0.21
C SER A 135 4.69 3.61 1.44
N TYR A 136 3.41 3.55 1.80
CA TYR A 136 2.89 4.00 3.07
C TYR A 136 3.17 2.93 4.12
N ASP A 137 3.71 3.32 5.28
CA ASP A 137 3.90 2.40 6.39
C ASP A 137 2.67 2.43 7.31
N GLY A 138 1.87 1.37 7.28
CA GLY A 138 0.69 1.25 8.13
C GLY A 138 0.98 1.16 9.62
N ASN A 139 2.21 0.81 10.01
CA ASN A 139 2.60 0.69 11.41
C ASN A 139 2.95 2.06 12.04
N THR A 140 3.74 2.89 11.34
CA THR A 140 4.15 4.21 11.84
C THR A 140 3.22 5.34 11.39
N GLY A 141 2.48 5.13 10.30
CA GLY A 141 1.70 6.15 9.62
C GLY A 141 2.52 7.07 8.70
N GLY A 142 3.81 6.75 8.51
CA GLY A 142 4.74 7.45 7.63
C GLY A 142 4.82 6.84 6.23
N PHE A 143 5.96 7.04 5.57
CA PHE A 143 6.28 6.49 4.25
C PHE A 143 7.68 5.91 4.26
N TYR A 144 7.95 4.99 3.34
CA TYR A 144 9.29 4.54 3.05
C TYR A 144 9.48 4.33 1.55
N VAL A 145 10.69 4.61 1.07
CA VAL A 145 11.10 4.40 -0.30
C VAL A 145 12.32 3.50 -0.34
N THR A 146 12.49 2.81 -1.45
CA THR A 146 13.74 2.12 -1.79
C THR A 146 14.53 3.04 -2.71
N LEU A 147 15.74 3.42 -2.30
CA LEU A 147 16.61 4.33 -3.06
C LEU A 147 17.18 3.62 -4.29
N GLU A 148 17.23 4.36 -5.40
CA GLU A 148 17.98 3.97 -6.60
C GLU A 148 19.30 4.74 -6.64
N ALA A 149 20.42 4.03 -6.80
CA ALA A 149 21.74 4.62 -6.90
C ALA A 149 22.68 3.80 -7.79
N ALA A 150 23.81 4.40 -8.18
CA ALA A 150 24.88 3.70 -8.92
C ALA A 150 26.00 3.18 -8.00
N ASP A 151 25.87 3.37 -6.70
CA ASP A 151 26.86 3.02 -5.67
C ASP A 151 26.29 1.98 -4.68
N ASP A 152 26.93 1.85 -3.52
CA ASP A 152 26.56 0.90 -2.48
C ASP A 152 25.29 1.29 -1.68
N SER A 153 24.70 2.46 -1.96
CA SER A 153 23.41 2.87 -1.39
C SER A 153 22.20 2.44 -2.22
N ASP A 154 22.39 1.77 -3.37
CA ASP A 154 21.28 1.21 -4.16
C ASP A 154 20.54 0.14 -3.35
N GLY A 155 19.23 0.29 -3.21
CA GLY A 155 18.39 -0.58 -2.40
C GLY A 155 18.23 -0.15 -0.94
N ASP A 156 18.95 0.89 -0.48
CA ASP A 156 18.77 1.45 0.87
C ASP A 156 17.34 1.93 1.08
N ILE A 157 16.88 1.89 2.32
CA ILE A 157 15.53 2.34 2.68
C ILE A 157 15.61 3.73 3.28
N ARG A 158 14.81 4.66 2.75
CA ARG A 158 14.59 5.97 3.36
C ARG A 158 13.19 6.07 3.92
N GLU A 159 13.09 6.40 5.19
CA GLU A 159 11.86 6.50 5.96
C GLU A 159 11.49 7.97 6.19
N TYR A 160 10.20 8.29 6.04
CA TYR A 160 9.62 9.62 6.24
C TYR A 160 8.54 9.51 7.31
N ALA A 161 8.64 10.32 8.36
CA ALA A 161 7.66 10.27 9.46
C ALA A 161 6.28 10.80 9.04
N SER A 162 6.20 11.58 7.96
CA SER A 162 4.96 12.19 7.48
C SER A 162 4.98 12.46 5.98
N LEU A 163 3.80 12.82 5.43
CA LEU A 163 3.70 13.30 4.04
C LEU A 163 4.49 14.59 3.84
N ALA A 164 4.56 15.48 4.84
CA ALA A 164 5.34 16.70 4.73
C ALA A 164 6.84 16.40 4.57
N ASP A 165 7.33 15.40 5.29
CA ASP A 165 8.72 14.97 5.19
C ASP A 165 9.01 14.34 3.82
N LEU A 166 8.08 13.54 3.29
CA LEU A 166 8.16 12.98 1.94
C LEU A 166 8.22 14.09 0.87
N LEU A 167 7.30 15.06 0.94
CA LEU A 167 7.20 16.15 -0.04
C LEU A 167 8.40 17.11 0.00
N THR A 168 9.19 17.08 1.08
CA THR A 168 10.40 17.90 1.26
C THR A 168 11.68 17.08 1.26
N ASP A 169 11.58 15.77 1.04
CA ASP A 169 12.67 14.79 1.17
C ASP A 169 13.55 14.96 2.42
N THR A 170 12.92 15.03 3.60
CA THR A 170 13.62 15.16 4.90
C THR A 170 13.66 13.84 5.69
N GLY A 171 13.66 12.72 4.98
CA GLY A 171 13.66 11.37 5.56
C GLY A 171 15.00 10.93 6.15
N VAL A 172 14.99 9.77 6.80
CA VAL A 172 16.16 9.11 7.39
C VAL A 172 16.49 7.86 6.59
N SER A 173 17.72 7.74 6.11
CA SER A 173 18.20 6.56 5.39
C SER A 173 18.81 5.51 6.32
N SER A 174 18.46 4.26 6.06
CA SER A 174 19.00 3.06 6.71
C SER A 174 19.64 2.17 5.64
N ALA A 175 20.87 1.74 5.90
CA ALA A 175 21.58 0.83 5.00
C ALA A 175 20.85 -0.53 4.96
N ALA A 176 20.43 -0.96 3.78
CA ALA A 176 19.75 -2.23 3.59
C ALA A 176 20.71 -3.25 2.98
N SER A 177 20.71 -4.49 3.51
CA SER A 177 21.61 -5.55 3.00
C SER A 177 21.15 -6.17 1.67
N TYR A 178 20.26 -5.51 0.95
CA TYR A 178 19.52 -6.05 -0.20
C TYR A 178 19.88 -5.30 -1.49
N GLY A 179 20.42 -6.02 -2.48
CA GLY A 179 20.69 -5.47 -3.80
C GLY A 179 19.52 -5.69 -4.77
N GLY A 180 19.04 -4.61 -5.40
CA GLY A 180 18.15 -4.68 -6.57
C GLY A 180 16.66 -4.87 -6.27
N ASN A 181 16.15 -4.25 -5.21
CA ASN A 181 14.71 -4.16 -4.96
C ASN A 181 14.08 -3.26 -6.03
N LEU A 182 13.17 -3.79 -6.84
CA LEU A 182 12.52 -3.04 -7.93
C LEU A 182 11.15 -2.48 -7.55
N LEU A 183 10.65 -2.82 -6.37
CA LEU A 183 9.31 -2.50 -5.90
C LEU A 183 9.18 -2.83 -4.41
N ASN A 184 8.45 -2.00 -3.66
CA ASN A 184 8.03 -2.27 -2.29
C ASN A 184 6.53 -1.96 -2.11
N PHE A 185 5.86 -2.69 -1.22
CA PHE A 185 4.52 -2.32 -0.77
C PHE A 185 4.21 -2.82 0.65
N TYR A 186 3.43 -2.03 1.38
CA TYR A 186 2.81 -2.44 2.62
C TYR A 186 1.48 -3.14 2.35
N TYR A 187 1.28 -4.27 3.02
CA TYR A 187 0.07 -5.07 2.99
C TYR A 187 -0.50 -5.15 4.42
N PRO A 188 -1.67 -4.54 4.67
CA PRO A 188 -2.23 -4.42 6.01
C PRO A 188 -2.79 -5.72 6.58
N ASP A 189 -3.13 -6.70 5.73
CA ASP A 189 -3.66 -7.96 6.21
C ASP A 189 -2.49 -8.87 6.59
N GLU A 190 -2.52 -9.42 7.81
CA GLU A 190 -1.50 -10.36 8.31
C GLU A 190 -1.77 -11.80 7.82
N ASP A 191 -2.45 -11.96 6.68
CA ASP A 191 -2.91 -13.26 6.16
C ASP A 191 -1.95 -13.90 5.14
N ALA A 192 -0.81 -13.24 4.87
CA ALA A 192 0.23 -13.83 4.05
C ALA A 192 0.87 -15.04 4.74
N PRO A 193 0.96 -16.21 4.09
CA PRO A 193 1.42 -17.43 4.73
C PRO A 193 2.92 -17.35 5.04
N GLY A 194 3.35 -18.00 6.12
CA GLY A 194 4.77 -18.29 6.33
C GLY A 194 5.21 -19.38 5.36
N THR A 195 5.84 -19.02 4.23
CA THR A 195 6.27 -20.00 3.20
C THR A 195 7.78 -20.16 3.11
N ALA A 196 8.55 -19.20 3.64
CA ALA A 196 9.98 -19.36 3.81
C ALA A 196 10.27 -20.15 5.09
N GLY A 197 11.38 -20.90 5.12
CA GLY A 197 11.91 -21.47 6.36
C GLY A 197 12.42 -20.36 7.28
N ALA A 198 11.50 -19.55 7.83
CA ALA A 198 11.80 -18.54 8.81
C ALA A 198 12.13 -19.24 10.14
N PRO A 199 12.94 -18.63 11.02
CA PRO A 199 13.21 -19.15 12.36
C PRO A 199 11.94 -19.37 13.20
N ASN A 200 10.80 -18.82 12.79
CA ASN A 200 9.59 -18.76 13.60
C ASN A 200 8.32 -18.90 12.74
N ASP A 201 7.43 -19.84 13.09
CA ASP A 201 6.06 -20.00 12.59
C ASP A 201 5.17 -18.80 13.04
N ILE A 202 5.35 -17.62 12.43
CA ILE A 202 4.82 -16.32 12.89
C ILE A 202 3.70 -15.78 11.98
N PRO A 203 2.78 -14.93 12.50
CA PRO A 203 1.80 -14.12 11.73
C PRO A 203 2.35 -13.50 10.44
N GLY A 204 1.46 -13.28 9.47
CA GLY A 204 1.82 -13.03 8.08
C GLY A 204 2.67 -11.78 7.83
N ALA A 205 3.38 -11.79 6.71
CA ALA A 205 4.17 -10.65 6.25
C ALA A 205 3.29 -9.41 5.97
N ASN A 206 3.80 -8.23 6.32
CA ASN A 206 3.19 -6.94 5.98
C ASN A 206 4.05 -6.13 5.02
N TYR A 207 5.37 -6.34 5.03
CA TYR A 207 6.31 -5.57 4.24
C TYR A 207 6.79 -6.42 3.09
N PHE A 208 6.31 -6.10 1.89
CA PHE A 208 6.62 -6.84 0.69
C PHE A 208 7.55 -6.08 -0.21
N GLN A 209 8.36 -6.84 -0.94
CA GLN A 209 9.16 -6.35 -2.03
C GLN A 209 9.15 -7.29 -3.21
N ILE A 210 9.62 -6.78 -4.35
CA ILE A 210 9.93 -7.60 -5.51
C ILE A 210 11.39 -7.44 -5.88
N GLY A 211 12.16 -8.52 -5.67
CA GLY A 211 13.57 -8.58 -6.08
C GLY A 211 13.73 -8.59 -7.60
N GLY A 212 14.90 -8.22 -8.10
CA GLY A 212 15.20 -8.19 -9.54
C GLY A 212 15.02 -9.53 -10.28
N ASN A 213 15.02 -10.65 -9.56
CA ASN A 213 14.69 -11.99 -10.06
C ASN A 213 13.17 -12.26 -10.18
N GLY A 214 12.31 -11.30 -9.80
CA GLY A 214 10.85 -11.42 -9.85
C GLY A 214 10.26 -12.18 -8.66
N THR A 215 10.95 -12.21 -7.51
CA THR A 215 10.44 -12.77 -6.25
C THR A 215 9.63 -11.80 -5.46
N ILE A 216 8.39 -12.18 -5.12
CA ILE A 216 7.70 -11.51 -4.03
C ILE A 216 8.24 -12.09 -2.73
N GLU A 217 8.88 -11.22 -1.96
CA GLU A 217 9.43 -11.54 -0.65
C GLU A 217 8.70 -10.71 0.39
N GLY A 218 8.27 -11.34 1.48
CA GLY A 218 7.54 -10.69 2.56
C GLY A 218 8.28 -10.78 3.88
N HIS A 219 8.21 -9.70 4.65
CA HIS A 219 8.78 -9.56 5.98
C HIS A 219 7.71 -9.11 6.96
N GLN A 220 7.85 -9.51 8.22
CA GLN A 220 6.91 -9.14 9.27
C GLN A 220 7.04 -7.66 9.63
N THR A 221 8.25 -7.16 9.77
CA THR A 221 8.52 -5.76 10.12
C THR A 221 9.41 -5.07 9.11
N LEU A 222 9.35 -3.74 9.05
CA LEU A 222 10.28 -2.94 8.24
C LEU A 222 11.74 -3.13 8.70
N ALA A 223 11.95 -3.31 10.01
CA ALA A 223 13.29 -3.58 10.55
C ALA A 223 13.84 -4.92 10.05
N ASP A 224 13.02 -5.98 9.99
CA ASP A 224 13.42 -7.27 9.43
C ASP A 224 13.76 -7.15 7.95
N TYR A 225 12.94 -6.39 7.22
CA TYR A 225 13.14 -6.08 5.82
C TYR A 225 14.50 -5.39 5.58
N ILE A 226 14.82 -4.34 6.35
CA ILE A 226 16.09 -3.60 6.22
C ILE A 226 17.29 -4.49 6.62
N ALA A 227 17.16 -5.28 7.68
CA ALA A 227 18.27 -5.97 8.30
C ALA A 227 18.88 -7.09 7.45
N SER A 228 18.07 -7.97 6.83
CA SER A 228 18.61 -9.09 6.05
C SER A 228 17.59 -9.81 5.16
N PRO A 229 18.00 -10.23 3.94
CA PRO A 229 17.32 -11.27 3.14
C PRO A 229 16.97 -12.57 3.84
N GLY A 230 17.72 -12.93 4.89
CA GLY A 230 17.46 -14.13 5.67
C GLY A 230 16.21 -14.03 6.55
N ASN A 231 15.67 -12.83 6.76
CA ASN A 231 14.55 -12.59 7.67
C ASN A 231 13.17 -12.69 6.99
N ARG A 232 13.13 -13.01 5.70
CA ARG A 232 11.86 -13.17 4.98
C ARG A 232 11.01 -14.28 5.59
N THR A 233 9.72 -14.01 5.74
CA THR A 233 8.71 -14.96 6.21
C THR A 233 7.87 -15.49 5.05
N PHE A 234 7.81 -14.76 3.94
CA PHE A 234 7.14 -15.17 2.71
C PHE A 234 8.11 -15.11 1.53
N ASP A 235 8.02 -16.12 0.67
CA ASP A 235 8.79 -16.21 -0.57
C ASP A 235 7.90 -16.88 -1.63
N LEU A 236 7.66 -16.17 -2.74
CA LEU A 236 6.89 -16.67 -3.87
C LEU A 236 7.70 -16.58 -5.16
N GLN A 237 7.99 -17.75 -5.71
CA GLN A 237 8.80 -17.90 -6.92
C GLN A 237 8.17 -18.75 -8.02
N PRO A 238 8.21 -18.29 -9.29
CA PRO A 238 8.36 -16.90 -9.75
C PRO A 238 7.03 -16.13 -9.63
N PHE A 239 7.03 -14.79 -9.56
CA PHE A 239 5.81 -13.99 -9.76
C PHE A 239 5.80 -13.21 -11.09
N GLY A 240 6.98 -12.77 -11.53
CA GLY A 240 7.17 -12.14 -12.85
C GLY A 240 8.17 -10.98 -12.80
N ALA A 241 8.94 -10.83 -13.87
CA ALA A 241 9.80 -9.67 -14.07
C ALA A 241 9.01 -8.47 -14.62
N GLY A 242 9.60 -7.28 -14.54
CA GLY A 242 9.04 -6.06 -15.14
C GLY A 242 7.93 -5.41 -14.32
N LEU A 243 7.84 -5.68 -13.02
CA LEU A 243 6.93 -4.97 -12.13
C LEU A 243 7.49 -3.60 -11.75
N ARG A 244 6.59 -2.63 -11.60
CA ARG A 244 6.94 -1.22 -11.36
C ARG A 244 6.27 -0.64 -10.12
N VAL A 245 5.02 -1.05 -9.88
CA VAL A 245 4.23 -0.53 -8.79
C VAL A 245 3.39 -1.64 -8.18
N ALA A 246 3.26 -1.66 -6.85
CA ALA A 246 2.17 -2.34 -6.18
C ALA A 246 1.73 -1.58 -4.94
N PHE A 247 0.45 -1.66 -4.60
CA PHE A 247 -0.06 -1.15 -3.33
C PHE A 247 -1.32 -1.90 -2.91
N ALA A 248 -1.52 -1.98 -1.61
CA ALA A 248 -2.69 -2.59 -1.00
C ALA A 248 -3.71 -1.53 -0.59
N VAL A 249 -4.99 -1.82 -0.80
CA VAL A 249 -6.12 -0.97 -0.42
C VAL A 249 -6.87 -1.71 0.69
N PRO A 250 -6.66 -1.33 1.96
CA PRO A 250 -7.38 -1.93 3.07
C PRO A 250 -8.88 -1.73 2.89
N GLU A 251 -9.66 -2.77 3.15
CA GLU A 251 -11.11 -2.64 3.23
C GLU A 251 -11.48 -1.76 4.44
N PRO A 252 -12.50 -0.89 4.34
CA PRO A 252 -12.97 -0.14 5.49
C PRO A 252 -13.45 -1.11 6.56
N SER A 253 -12.78 -1.11 7.72
CA SER A 253 -13.16 -1.99 8.82
C SER A 253 -14.62 -1.74 9.22
N SER A 254 -15.32 -2.82 9.58
CA SER A 254 -16.74 -2.79 10.01
C SER A 254 -16.99 -1.84 11.19
N VAL A 255 -15.96 -1.51 11.96
CA VAL A 255 -15.97 -0.50 13.04
C VAL A 255 -16.21 0.91 12.49
N VAL A 256 -15.61 1.28 11.35
CA VAL A 256 -15.80 2.59 10.71
C VAL A 256 -17.23 2.75 10.17
N LEU A 257 -17.77 1.68 9.56
CA LEU A 257 -19.14 1.68 9.02
C LEU A 257 -20.21 1.72 10.12
N SER A 258 -19.97 1.04 11.25
CA SER A 258 -20.91 1.04 12.37
C SER A 258 -20.95 2.40 13.10
N ILE A 259 -19.83 3.12 13.20
CA ILE A 259 -19.81 4.50 13.72
C ILE A 259 -20.56 5.47 12.79
N LEU A 260 -20.41 5.33 11.46
CA LEU A 260 -21.16 6.12 10.48
C LEU A 260 -22.68 5.84 10.55
N ALA A 261 -23.07 4.58 10.71
CA ALA A 261 -24.47 4.19 10.84
C ALA A 261 -25.10 4.72 12.14
N VAL A 262 -24.41 4.62 13.27
CA VAL A 262 -24.89 5.13 14.58
C VAL A 262 -24.90 6.67 14.59
N GLY A 263 -23.87 7.31 14.02
CA GLY A 263 -23.82 8.76 13.86
C GLY A 263 -24.95 9.31 12.98
N GLY A 264 -25.23 8.66 11.85
CA GLY A 264 -26.34 9.02 10.95
C GLY A 264 -27.72 8.92 11.61
N LEU A 265 -27.96 7.91 12.44
CA LEU A 265 -29.20 7.73 13.20
C LEU A 265 -29.40 8.80 14.28
N LEU A 266 -28.33 9.28 14.91
CA LEU A 266 -28.39 10.38 15.89
C LEU A 266 -28.70 11.73 15.24
N PHE A 267 -28.26 11.96 14.00
CA PHE A 267 -28.56 13.19 13.26
C PHE A 267 -29.99 13.23 12.69
N VAL A 268 -30.58 12.09 12.33
CA VAL A 268 -32.00 12.03 11.90
C VAL A 268 -32.95 12.31 13.06
N ARG A 269 -32.60 11.91 14.29
CA ARG A 269 -33.43 12.17 15.49
C ARG A 269 -33.54 13.65 15.87
N LYS A 270 -32.58 14.51 15.48
CA LYS A 270 -32.59 15.94 15.85
C LYS A 270 -33.47 16.82 14.96
N ARG A 271 -34.13 16.26 13.93
CA ARG A 271 -35.04 17.00 13.02
C ARG A 271 -36.53 16.77 13.25
N ALA A 272 -36.92 16.01 14.28
CA ALA A 272 -38.33 15.79 14.63
C ALA A 272 -38.69 16.50 15.95
N SER A 273 -38.66 17.83 15.92
CA SER A 273 -39.37 18.67 16.91
C SER A 273 -39.56 20.08 16.31
N VAL A 274 -40.65 20.22 15.56
CA VAL A 274 -41.37 21.49 15.35
C VAL A 274 -42.80 21.24 15.81
#